data_AF-A0A534PYJ8-F1
#
_entry.id   AF-A0A534PYJ8-F1
#
_cell.length_a   1.000
_cell.length_b   1.000
_cell.length_c   1.000
_cell.angle_alpha   90.00
_cell.angle_beta   90.00
_cell.angle_gamma   90.00
#
_symmetry.space_group_name_H-M   'P 1'
#
loop_
_entity.id
_entity.type
_entity.pdbx_description
1 polymer ?
#
loop_
_entity_poly.entity_id
_entity_poly.type
_entity_poly.pdbx_seq_one_letter_code
_entity_poly.pdbx_strand_id
1 'polypeptide(L)'
;MEMPSKWVFSINQEFLELKSFLCAQMIDEARHVEACRKRALASGQGLGRASAAAEQALKELLSAETYPEASLGMNLLLGSFVLAMYRALAALARTRADRLLGTLAMQDVARSVTYGAGHMRYHLAQQPAKVVALGEYLDRTEHVVLGIAGCPEFLEPLVLLAAGSLDAERVAAGSRFARHWFATALEEYFERAAAAGLGDRRRRSRLPRLDA
;
A
#
# COMPACT_ATOMS: atom_id res chain seq x y z
N MET A 1 8.79 -3.70 6.93
CA MET A 1 9.27 -3.67 8.33
C MET A 1 9.89 -2.33 8.71
N GLU A 2 10.44 -1.59 7.73
CA GLU A 2 11.39 -0.50 7.99
C GLU A 2 10.75 0.77 8.56
N MET A 3 9.51 1.11 8.19
CA MET A 3 8.84 2.29 8.76
C MET A 3 8.56 2.08 10.26
N PRO A 4 7.82 1.05 10.70
CA PRO A 4 7.53 0.91 12.12
C PRO A 4 8.79 0.77 12.99
N SER A 5 9.84 0.10 12.50
CA SER A 5 11.10 -0.06 13.24
C SER A 5 11.84 1.26 13.43
N LYS A 6 11.79 2.19 12.47
CA LYS A 6 12.36 3.55 12.60
C LYS A 6 11.67 4.34 13.72
N TRP A 7 10.35 4.19 13.84
CA TRP A 7 9.55 5.04 14.72
C TRP A 7 9.33 4.47 16.12
N VAL A 8 9.31 3.15 16.29
CA VAL A 8 9.01 2.53 17.59
C VAL A 8 9.97 2.95 18.70
N PHE A 9 11.26 3.15 18.40
CA PHE A 9 12.23 3.64 19.38
C PHE A 9 12.24 5.18 19.50
N SER A 10 11.83 5.88 18.45
CA SER A 10 11.85 7.35 18.37
C SER A 10 10.63 8.01 19.02
N ILE A 11 9.51 7.29 19.12
CA ILE A 11 8.29 7.76 19.76
C ILE A 11 8.45 7.74 21.28
N ASN A 12 7.94 8.79 21.93
CA ASN A 12 7.94 8.92 23.40
C ASN A 12 7.31 7.66 24.05
N GLN A 13 7.96 7.17 25.10
CA GLN A 13 7.59 5.96 25.84
C GLN A 13 6.19 6.00 26.45
N GLU A 14 5.66 7.21 26.70
CA GLU A 14 4.30 7.39 27.22
C GLU A 14 3.22 6.95 26.22
N PHE A 15 3.52 6.90 24.93
CA PHE A 15 2.58 6.42 23.90
C PHE A 15 2.66 4.90 23.74
N LEU A 16 2.40 4.15 24.81
CA LEU A 16 2.53 2.70 24.83
C LEU A 16 1.64 2.01 23.79
N GLU A 17 0.41 2.48 23.58
CA GLU A 17 -0.55 1.92 22.62
C GLU A 17 -0.04 2.08 21.19
N LEU A 18 0.54 3.24 20.87
CA LEU A 18 1.13 3.51 19.58
C LEU A 18 2.31 2.58 19.31
N LYS A 19 3.20 2.44 20.29
CA LYS A 19 4.35 1.55 20.17
C LYS A 19 3.94 0.09 20.03
N SER A 20 2.94 -0.34 20.80
CA SER A 20 2.37 -1.69 20.72
C SER A 20 1.79 -1.97 19.33
N PHE A 21 1.07 -1.00 18.76
CA PHE A 21 0.58 -1.10 17.38
C PHE A 21 1.72 -1.21 16.37
N LEU A 22 2.77 -0.38 16.49
CA LEU A 22 3.93 -0.45 15.59
C LEU A 22 4.64 -1.81 15.67
N CYS A 23 4.80 -2.38 16.87
CA CYS A 23 5.32 -3.73 17.04
C CYS A 23 4.43 -4.78 16.34
N ALA A 24 3.10 -4.68 16.48
CA ALA A 24 2.18 -5.56 15.77
C ALA A 24 2.32 -5.43 14.25
N GLN A 25 2.38 -4.20 13.73
CA GLN A 25 2.61 -3.93 12.32
C GLN A 25 3.94 -4.52 11.82
N MET A 26 5.02 -4.45 12.61
CA MET A 26 6.29 -5.11 12.25
C MET A 26 6.13 -6.61 12.09
N ILE A 27 5.42 -7.26 13.02
CA ILE A 27 5.17 -8.70 12.98
C ILE A 27 4.31 -9.06 11.76
N ASP A 28 3.29 -8.28 11.44
CA ASP A 28 2.46 -8.46 10.25
C ASP A 28 3.29 -8.40 8.97
N GLU A 29 4.07 -7.34 8.80
CA GLU A 29 4.91 -7.14 7.61
C GLU A 29 5.98 -8.23 7.48
N ALA A 30 6.57 -8.68 8.60
CA ALA A 30 7.51 -9.81 8.60
C ALA A 30 6.82 -11.12 8.18
N ARG A 31 5.59 -11.37 8.65
CA ARG A 31 4.80 -12.54 8.24
C ARG A 31 4.45 -12.50 6.76
N HIS A 32 4.13 -11.32 6.20
CA HIS A 32 3.84 -11.18 4.76
C HIS A 32 5.06 -11.52 3.92
N VAL A 33 6.22 -10.95 4.25
CA VAL A 33 7.49 -11.25 3.54
C VAL A 33 7.82 -12.74 3.62
N GLU A 34 7.72 -13.34 4.81
CA GLU A 34 8.03 -14.75 5.01
C GLU A 34 7.05 -15.67 4.25
N ALA A 35 5.75 -15.36 4.25
CA ALA A 35 4.76 -16.10 3.49
C ALA A 35 5.00 -16.02 1.98
N CYS A 36 5.26 -14.83 1.45
CA CYS A 36 5.60 -14.63 0.04
C CYS A 36 6.90 -15.36 -0.34
N ARG A 37 7.93 -15.27 0.50
CA ARG A 37 9.21 -15.98 0.32
C ARG A 37 9.01 -17.49 0.25
N LYS A 38 8.33 -18.07 1.24
CA LYS A 38 8.02 -19.51 1.28
C LYS A 38 7.22 -19.93 0.05
N ARG A 39 6.22 -19.14 -0.34
CA ARG A 39 5.37 -19.46 -1.49
C ARG A 39 6.15 -19.45 -2.80
N ALA A 40 7.03 -18.48 -3.00
CA ALA A 40 7.92 -18.38 -4.15
C ALA A 40 8.87 -19.56 -4.22
N LEU A 41 9.54 -19.92 -3.12
CA LEU A 41 10.45 -21.07 -3.07
C LEU A 41 9.73 -22.40 -3.30
N ALA A 42 8.52 -22.57 -2.78
CA ALA A 42 7.72 -23.77 -2.99
C ALA A 42 7.30 -23.99 -4.46
N SER A 43 7.34 -22.94 -5.30
CA SER A 43 7.07 -23.06 -6.74
C SER A 43 8.24 -23.65 -7.55
N GLY A 44 9.43 -23.75 -6.95
CA GLY A 44 10.66 -24.16 -7.63
C GLY A 44 11.27 -23.09 -8.54
N GLN A 45 10.66 -21.91 -8.67
CA GLN A 45 11.12 -20.82 -9.56
C GLN A 45 12.11 -19.84 -8.89
N GLY A 46 12.38 -20.01 -7.59
CA GLY A 46 13.21 -19.07 -6.82
C GLY A 46 12.47 -17.79 -6.43
N LEU A 47 13.22 -16.76 -5.99
CA LEU A 47 12.66 -15.51 -5.45
C LEU A 47 12.45 -14.41 -6.50
N GLY A 48 12.98 -14.58 -7.71
CA GLY A 48 12.97 -13.55 -8.74
C GLY A 48 13.88 -12.35 -8.40
N ARG A 49 13.60 -11.22 -9.03
CA ARG A 49 14.39 -9.99 -8.94
C ARG A 49 13.60 -8.91 -8.18
N ALA A 50 14.27 -8.18 -7.30
CA ALA A 50 13.70 -6.99 -6.67
C ALA A 50 13.66 -5.80 -7.66
N SER A 51 12.59 -5.02 -7.59
CA SER A 51 12.39 -3.88 -8.48
C SER A 51 13.09 -2.64 -7.95
N ALA A 52 14.11 -2.15 -8.67
CA ALA A 52 14.83 -0.93 -8.30
C ALA A 52 13.91 0.31 -8.28
N ALA A 53 12.90 0.33 -9.16
CA ALA A 53 11.89 1.39 -9.18
C ALA A 53 11.04 1.37 -7.91
N ALA A 54 10.56 0.19 -7.50
CA ALA A 54 9.78 0.06 -6.27
C ALA A 54 10.61 0.35 -5.01
N GLU A 55 11.88 -0.08 -4.97
CA GLU A 55 12.80 0.22 -3.87
C GLU A 55 13.05 1.74 -3.73
N GLN A 56 13.31 2.42 -4.84
CA GLN A 56 13.51 3.87 -4.83
C GLN A 56 12.25 4.62 -4.41
N ALA A 57 11.07 4.17 -4.86
CA ALA A 57 9.79 4.75 -4.49
C ALA A 57 9.50 4.52 -2.98
N LEU A 58 9.77 3.32 -2.47
CA LEU A 58 9.61 3.02 -1.04
C LEU A 58 10.57 3.83 -0.17
N LYS A 59 11.81 4.03 -0.60
CA LYS A 59 12.81 4.85 0.10
C LYS A 59 12.30 6.28 0.37
N GLU A 60 11.55 6.85 -0.56
CA GLU A 60 10.96 8.19 -0.38
C GLU A 60 9.97 8.22 0.79
N LEU A 61 9.08 7.24 0.91
CA LEU A 61 8.14 7.15 2.04
C LEU A 61 8.88 6.94 3.37
N LEU A 62 9.94 6.13 3.37
CA LEU A 62 10.78 5.89 4.55
C LEU A 62 11.57 7.12 5.00
N SER A 63 11.77 8.08 4.08
CA SER A 63 12.46 9.35 4.34
C SER A 63 11.57 10.39 5.03
N ALA A 64 10.33 10.06 5.38
CA ALA A 64 9.45 10.93 6.16
C ALA A 64 10.15 11.47 7.42
N GLU A 65 9.96 12.76 7.68
CA GLU A 65 10.65 13.51 8.74
C GLU A 65 9.88 13.44 10.06
N THR A 66 8.57 13.21 9.99
CA THR A 66 7.70 13.11 11.16
C THR A 66 6.87 11.83 11.15
N TYR A 67 6.45 11.38 12.33
CA TYR A 67 5.60 10.19 12.44
C TYR A 67 4.24 10.35 11.73
N PRO A 68 3.54 11.49 11.83
CA PRO A 68 2.30 11.71 11.06
C PRO A 68 2.50 11.54 9.56
N GLU A 69 3.59 12.08 8.99
CA GLU A 69 3.92 11.88 7.57
C GLU A 69 4.20 10.40 7.26
N ALA A 70 4.99 9.72 8.09
CA ALA A 70 5.31 8.31 7.89
C ALA A 70 4.07 7.42 7.92
N SER A 71 3.17 7.66 8.88
CA SER A 71 1.88 6.95 8.99
C SER A 71 0.96 7.31 7.82
N LEU A 72 0.92 8.57 7.39
CA LEU A 72 0.15 9.00 6.23
C LEU A 72 0.63 8.32 4.94
N GLY A 73 1.94 8.32 4.69
CA GLY A 73 2.54 7.71 3.51
C GLY A 73 2.39 6.18 3.47
N MET A 74 2.69 5.50 4.58
CA MET A 74 2.69 4.04 4.63
C MET A 74 1.32 3.44 4.88
N ASN A 75 0.60 3.93 5.89
CA ASN A 75 -0.63 3.28 6.35
C ASN A 75 -1.84 3.75 5.53
N LEU A 76 -1.90 5.02 5.13
CA LEU A 76 -3.04 5.54 4.36
C LEU A 76 -2.80 5.48 2.84
N LEU A 77 -1.73 6.11 2.33
CA LEU A 77 -1.44 6.16 0.89
C LEU A 77 -1.06 4.77 0.37
N LEU A 78 0.13 4.26 0.69
CA LEU A 78 0.59 2.97 0.17
C LEU A 78 -0.32 1.82 0.64
N GLY A 79 -0.74 1.84 1.91
CA GLY A 79 -1.65 0.86 2.49
C GLY A 79 -2.95 0.70 1.71
N SER A 80 -3.52 1.78 1.15
CA SER A 80 -4.73 1.70 0.31
C SER A 80 -4.51 0.88 -0.96
N PHE A 81 -3.38 1.06 -1.63
CA PHE A 81 -3.03 0.31 -2.85
C PHE A 81 -2.66 -1.13 -2.52
N VAL A 82 -1.92 -1.37 -1.44
CA VAL A 82 -1.57 -2.72 -0.97
C VAL A 82 -2.82 -3.50 -0.55
N LEU A 83 -3.81 -2.83 0.07
CA LEU A 83 -5.08 -3.44 0.42
C LEU A 83 -5.84 -3.90 -0.83
N ALA A 84 -5.92 -3.03 -1.83
CA ALA A 84 -6.52 -3.37 -3.12
C ALA A 84 -5.77 -4.51 -3.83
N MET A 85 -4.43 -4.53 -3.75
CA MET A 85 -3.58 -5.59 -4.30
C MET A 85 -3.90 -6.94 -3.67
N TYR A 86 -3.93 -7.05 -2.33
CA TYR A 86 -4.24 -8.32 -1.68
C TYR A 86 -5.67 -8.80 -1.96
N ARG A 87 -6.63 -7.86 -2.11
CA ARG A 87 -7.98 -8.18 -2.57
C ARG A 87 -7.99 -8.78 -3.98
N ALA A 88 -7.24 -8.18 -4.91
CA ALA A 88 -7.08 -8.70 -6.26
C ALA A 88 -6.39 -10.09 -6.25
N LEU A 89 -5.34 -10.27 -5.46
CA LEU A 89 -4.65 -11.55 -5.30
C LEU A 89 -5.60 -12.65 -4.80
N ALA A 90 -6.39 -12.37 -3.77
CA ALA A 90 -7.36 -13.33 -3.22
C ALA A 90 -8.46 -13.69 -4.24
N ALA A 91 -8.89 -12.73 -5.05
CA ALA A 91 -9.89 -12.95 -6.11
C ALA A 91 -9.33 -13.79 -7.27
N LEU A 92 -8.11 -13.49 -7.72
CA LEU A 92 -7.45 -14.15 -8.85
C LEU A 92 -6.78 -15.48 -8.49
N ALA A 93 -6.65 -15.79 -7.19
CA ALA A 93 -5.97 -16.98 -6.71
C ALA A 93 -6.54 -18.28 -7.31
N ARG A 94 -5.64 -19.07 -7.91
CA ARG A 94 -5.93 -20.40 -8.47
C ARG A 94 -5.75 -21.54 -7.48
N THR A 95 -4.98 -21.30 -6.43
CA THR A 95 -4.73 -22.28 -5.37
C THR A 95 -5.33 -21.82 -4.05
N ARG A 96 -5.64 -22.77 -3.18
CA ARG A 96 -6.07 -22.47 -1.80
C ARG A 96 -5.00 -21.67 -1.05
N ALA A 97 -3.73 -21.99 -1.25
CA ALA A 97 -2.62 -21.32 -0.58
C ALA A 97 -2.56 -19.82 -0.94
N ASP A 98 -2.67 -19.48 -2.23
CA ASP A 98 -2.63 -18.09 -2.69
C ASP A 98 -3.86 -17.31 -2.21
N ARG A 99 -5.03 -17.96 -2.19
CA ARG A 99 -6.27 -17.36 -1.67
C ARG A 99 -6.16 -17.05 -0.19
N LEU A 100 -5.61 -17.98 0.60
CA LEU A 100 -5.37 -17.79 2.03
C LEU A 100 -4.35 -16.68 2.29
N LEU A 101 -3.23 -16.66 1.55
CA LEU A 101 -2.22 -15.61 1.65
C LEU A 101 -2.85 -14.24 1.41
N GLY A 102 -3.56 -14.06 0.30
CA GLY A 102 -4.23 -12.80 -0.02
C GLY A 102 -5.27 -12.40 1.03
N THR A 103 -6.12 -13.33 1.48
CA THR A 103 -7.20 -13.04 2.43
C THR A 103 -6.67 -12.64 3.81
N LEU A 104 -5.67 -13.36 4.34
CA LEU A 104 -5.11 -13.09 5.66
C LEU A 104 -4.27 -11.81 5.65
N ALA A 105 -3.43 -11.61 4.63
CA ALA A 105 -2.64 -10.39 4.52
C ALA A 105 -3.54 -9.16 4.32
N MET A 106 -4.65 -9.29 3.59
CA MET A 106 -5.67 -8.23 3.46
C MET A 106 -6.21 -7.79 4.83
N GLN A 107 -6.43 -8.69 5.78
CA GLN A 107 -6.92 -8.33 7.13
C GLN A 107 -5.88 -7.51 7.91
N ASP A 108 -4.61 -7.89 7.83
CA ASP A 108 -3.52 -7.16 8.47
C ASP A 108 -3.37 -5.75 7.88
N VAL A 109 -3.41 -5.64 6.54
CA VAL A 109 -3.32 -4.34 5.86
C VAL A 109 -4.56 -3.49 6.14
N ALA A 110 -5.76 -4.07 6.18
CA ALA A 110 -6.99 -3.35 6.52
C ALA A 110 -6.91 -2.74 7.93
N ARG A 111 -6.32 -3.45 8.90
CA ARG A 111 -6.05 -2.93 10.24
C ARG A 111 -5.09 -1.75 10.19
N SER A 112 -4.00 -1.84 9.42
CA SER A 112 -3.05 -0.74 9.25
C SER A 112 -3.68 0.49 8.58
N VAL A 113 -4.47 0.30 7.51
CA VAL A 113 -5.18 1.39 6.82
C VAL A 113 -6.19 2.07 7.74
N THR A 114 -6.95 1.29 8.51
CA THR A 114 -7.91 1.82 9.48
C THR A 114 -7.21 2.63 10.56
N TYR A 115 -6.07 2.13 11.07
CA TYR A 115 -5.22 2.88 11.99
C TYR A 115 -4.73 4.20 11.36
N GLY A 116 -4.19 4.17 10.14
CA GLY A 116 -3.69 5.36 9.44
C GLY A 116 -4.77 6.44 9.28
N ALA A 117 -5.97 6.05 8.84
CA ALA A 117 -7.11 6.97 8.72
C ALA A 117 -7.54 7.55 10.07
N GLY A 118 -7.64 6.70 11.10
CA GLY A 118 -8.00 7.13 12.46
C GLY A 118 -6.95 8.07 13.08
N HIS A 119 -5.67 7.74 12.91
CA HIS A 119 -4.55 8.55 13.38
C HIS A 119 -4.54 9.93 12.73
N MET A 120 -4.71 10.02 11.41
CA MET A 120 -4.80 11.29 10.69
C MET A 120 -6.01 12.12 11.12
N ARG A 121 -7.19 11.50 11.25
CA ARG A 121 -8.39 12.19 11.72
C ARG A 121 -8.20 12.78 13.12
N TYR A 122 -7.60 12.02 14.04
CA TYR A 122 -7.29 12.52 15.37
C TYR A 122 -6.25 13.65 15.33
N HIS A 123 -5.15 13.44 14.60
CA HIS A 123 -4.06 14.41 14.49
C HIS A 123 -4.54 15.75 13.92
N LEU A 124 -5.34 15.73 12.86
CA LEU A 124 -5.89 16.93 12.23
C LEU A 124 -7.00 17.59 13.07
N ALA A 125 -7.76 16.83 13.86
CA ALA A 125 -8.70 17.41 14.82
C ALA A 125 -7.98 18.19 15.94
N GLN A 126 -6.82 17.69 16.40
CA GLN A 126 -6.03 18.35 17.45
C GLN A 126 -5.10 19.44 16.93
N GLN A 127 -4.62 19.32 15.68
CA GLN A 127 -3.71 20.27 15.05
C GLN A 127 -4.18 20.62 13.62
N PRO A 128 -5.28 21.37 13.45
CA PRO A 128 -5.86 21.64 12.12
C PRO A 128 -4.89 22.29 11.14
N ALA A 129 -3.98 23.14 11.63
CA ALA A 129 -2.96 23.81 10.80
C ALA A 129 -2.00 22.83 10.09
N LYS A 130 -1.87 21.59 10.59
CA LYS A 130 -1.00 20.57 9.98
C LYS A 130 -1.53 20.03 8.65
N VAL A 131 -2.79 20.30 8.29
CA VAL A 131 -3.37 19.88 7.01
C VAL A 131 -2.58 20.39 5.80
N VAL A 132 -1.99 21.59 5.91
CA VAL A 132 -1.18 22.19 4.84
C VAL A 132 0.09 21.37 4.63
N ALA A 133 0.89 21.20 5.69
CA ALA A 133 2.15 20.46 5.66
C ALA A 133 1.96 18.99 5.23
N LEU A 134 0.93 18.30 5.74
CA LEU A 134 0.62 16.93 5.34
C LEU A 134 0.14 16.87 3.87
N GLY A 135 -0.57 17.89 3.40
CA GLY A 135 -0.93 18.01 1.99
C GLY A 135 0.29 18.20 1.09
N GLU A 136 1.27 19.01 1.50
CA GLU A 136 2.54 19.19 0.78
C GLU A 136 3.41 17.93 0.79
N TYR A 137 3.41 17.18 1.89
CA TYR A 137 4.01 15.85 1.94
C TYR A 137 3.38 14.91 0.90
N LEU A 138 2.06 14.87 0.81
CA LEU A 138 1.36 14.07 -0.21
C LEU A 138 1.63 14.56 -1.64
N ASP A 139 1.71 15.88 -1.87
CA ASP A 139 2.03 16.43 -3.18
C ASP A 139 3.41 15.94 -3.67
N ARG A 140 4.37 15.75 -2.75
CA ARG A 140 5.69 15.20 -3.06
C ARG A 140 5.65 13.68 -3.23
N THR A 141 4.93 12.96 -2.38
CA THR A 141 5.06 11.50 -2.24
C THR A 141 4.00 10.66 -2.94
N GLU A 142 2.85 11.21 -3.33
CA GLU A 142 1.76 10.45 -3.97
C GLU A 142 2.25 9.64 -5.18
N HIS A 143 3.18 10.19 -5.96
CA HIS A 143 3.73 9.56 -7.16
C HIS A 143 4.44 8.22 -6.89
N VAL A 144 4.86 7.94 -5.65
CA VAL A 144 5.48 6.67 -5.25
C VAL A 144 4.61 5.47 -5.64
N VAL A 145 3.29 5.60 -5.54
CA VAL A 145 2.37 4.52 -5.90
C VAL A 145 2.45 4.16 -7.38
N LEU A 146 2.79 5.12 -8.25
CA LEU A 146 3.05 4.85 -9.67
C LEU A 146 4.38 4.16 -9.88
N GLY A 147 5.41 4.52 -9.12
CA GLY A 147 6.71 3.85 -9.17
C GLY A 147 6.62 2.37 -8.79
N ILE A 148 5.71 2.03 -7.86
CA ILE A 148 5.46 0.65 -7.43
C ILE A 148 4.48 -0.05 -8.38
N ALA A 149 3.30 0.52 -8.62
CA ALA A 149 2.25 -0.13 -9.42
C ALA A 149 2.60 -0.20 -10.92
N GLY A 150 3.45 0.70 -11.41
CA GLY A 150 3.89 0.75 -12.80
C GLY A 150 5.16 -0.03 -13.09
N CYS A 151 5.85 -0.57 -12.08
CA CYS A 151 7.06 -1.34 -12.35
C CYS A 151 6.72 -2.69 -13.02
N PRO A 152 7.57 -3.20 -13.94
CA PRO A 152 7.33 -4.46 -14.62
C PRO A 152 7.13 -5.63 -13.65
N GLU A 153 7.89 -5.65 -12.55
CA GLU A 153 7.84 -6.71 -11.53
C GLU A 153 6.50 -6.77 -10.78
N PHE A 154 5.66 -5.72 -10.86
CA PHE A 154 4.32 -5.69 -10.30
C PHE A 154 3.24 -5.79 -11.38
N LEU A 155 3.33 -4.94 -12.41
CA LEU A 155 2.27 -4.77 -13.41
C LEU A 155 2.10 -6.02 -14.27
N GLU A 156 3.21 -6.61 -14.75
CA GLU A 156 3.13 -7.77 -15.64
C GLU A 156 2.54 -9.00 -14.92
N PRO A 157 2.96 -9.37 -13.69
CA PRO A 157 2.30 -10.44 -12.95
C PRO A 157 0.82 -10.20 -12.71
N LEU A 158 0.41 -8.96 -12.38
CA LEU A 158 -1.01 -8.64 -12.19
C LEU A 158 -1.82 -8.87 -13.47
N VAL A 159 -1.30 -8.41 -14.62
CA VAL A 159 -1.91 -8.62 -15.94
C VAL A 159 -1.99 -10.10 -16.26
N LEU A 160 -0.91 -10.86 -16.07
CA LEU A 160 -0.86 -12.29 -16.39
C LEU A 160 -1.77 -13.13 -15.49
N LEU A 161 -1.82 -12.82 -14.19
CA LEU A 161 -2.74 -13.48 -13.25
C LEU A 161 -4.20 -13.23 -13.63
N ALA A 162 -4.54 -11.99 -14.02
CA ALA A 162 -5.87 -11.62 -14.44
C ALA A 162 -6.25 -12.19 -15.82
N ALA A 163 -5.32 -12.20 -16.76
CA ALA A 163 -5.51 -12.74 -18.11
C ALA A 163 -5.75 -14.25 -18.07
N GLY A 164 -4.94 -14.94 -17.28
CA GLY A 164 -5.01 -16.36 -17.05
C GLY A 164 -4.52 -17.26 -18.20
N SER A 165 -4.20 -16.69 -19.36
CA SER A 165 -3.44 -17.28 -20.46
C SER A 165 -2.60 -16.21 -21.17
N LEU A 166 -1.76 -16.63 -22.12
CA LEU A 166 -0.92 -15.73 -22.93
C LEU A 166 -1.58 -15.32 -24.25
N ASP A 167 -2.83 -15.71 -24.49
CA ASP A 167 -3.54 -15.33 -25.71
C ASP A 167 -3.72 -13.81 -25.75
N ALA A 168 -3.51 -13.18 -26.91
CA ALA A 168 -3.50 -11.73 -27.02
C ALA A 168 -4.78 -11.06 -26.49
N GLU A 169 -5.95 -11.66 -26.75
CA GLU A 169 -7.23 -11.18 -26.24
C GLU A 169 -7.34 -11.27 -24.70
N ARG A 170 -6.78 -12.33 -24.12
CA ARG A 170 -6.77 -12.55 -22.66
C ARG A 170 -5.80 -11.61 -21.97
N VAL A 171 -4.62 -11.39 -22.55
CA VAL A 171 -3.66 -10.39 -22.07
C VAL A 171 -4.28 -9.00 -22.11
N ALA A 172 -4.98 -8.64 -23.20
CA ALA A 172 -5.70 -7.37 -23.27
C ALA A 172 -6.78 -7.24 -22.19
N ALA A 173 -7.49 -8.33 -21.86
CA ALA A 173 -8.43 -8.35 -20.73
C ALA A 173 -7.72 -8.17 -19.37
N GLY A 174 -6.57 -8.83 -19.16
CA GLY A 174 -5.73 -8.62 -17.98
C GLY A 174 -5.23 -7.19 -17.84
N SER A 175 -4.87 -6.53 -18.95
CA SER A 175 -4.49 -5.12 -18.96
C SER A 175 -5.65 -4.20 -18.56
N ARG A 176 -6.87 -4.48 -19.04
CA ARG A 176 -8.07 -3.75 -18.59
C ARG A 176 -8.33 -3.97 -17.10
N PHE A 177 -8.19 -5.20 -16.61
CA PHE A 177 -8.29 -5.49 -15.19
C PHE A 177 -7.29 -4.68 -14.35
N ALA A 178 -6.02 -4.62 -14.75
CA ALA A 178 -5.00 -3.86 -14.03
C ALA A 178 -5.30 -2.35 -13.99
N ARG A 179 -5.81 -1.78 -15.10
CA ARG A 179 -6.26 -0.38 -15.15
C ARG A 179 -7.43 -0.13 -14.20
N HIS A 180 -8.44 -1.01 -14.24
CA HIS A 180 -9.59 -0.94 -13.35
C HIS A 180 -9.18 -1.04 -11.89
N TRP A 181 -8.31 -1.99 -11.54
CA TRP A 181 -7.75 -2.15 -10.20
C TRP A 181 -7.09 -0.84 -9.71
N PHE A 182 -6.25 -0.22 -10.53
CA PHE A 182 -5.58 1.02 -10.16
C PHE A 182 -6.58 2.16 -9.96
N ALA A 183 -7.54 2.32 -10.89
CA ALA A 183 -8.59 3.34 -10.79
C ALA A 183 -9.42 3.17 -9.51
N THR A 184 -9.84 1.95 -9.18
CA THR A 184 -10.57 1.67 -7.94
C THR A 184 -9.71 1.94 -6.69
N ALA A 185 -8.47 1.47 -6.66
CA ALA A 185 -7.56 1.70 -5.53
C ALA A 185 -7.32 3.20 -5.28
N LEU A 186 -7.20 3.97 -6.35
CA LEU A 186 -7.05 5.42 -6.33
C LEU A 186 -8.29 6.12 -5.77
N GLU A 187 -9.49 5.72 -6.19
CA GLU A 187 -10.74 6.27 -5.68
C GLU A 187 -10.94 5.95 -4.19
N GLU A 188 -10.69 4.71 -3.78
CA GLU A 188 -10.74 4.30 -2.37
C GLU A 188 -9.72 5.09 -1.51
N TYR A 189 -8.52 5.35 -2.05
CA TYR A 189 -7.54 6.21 -1.38
C TYR A 189 -8.09 7.62 -1.15
N PHE A 190 -8.73 8.24 -2.15
CA PHE A 190 -9.29 9.58 -2.00
C PHE A 190 -10.44 9.63 -0.99
N GLU A 191 -11.30 8.61 -0.98
CA GLU A 191 -12.36 8.50 0.03
C GLU A 191 -11.78 8.43 1.44
N ARG A 192 -10.74 7.61 1.65
CA ARG A 192 -10.05 7.51 2.94
C ARG A 192 -9.35 8.80 3.33
N ALA A 193 -8.70 9.47 2.39
CA ALA A 193 -8.05 10.75 2.63
C ALA A 193 -9.07 11.84 3.03
N ALA A 194 -10.20 11.91 2.35
CA ALA A 194 -11.29 12.83 2.69
C ALA A 194 -11.85 12.52 4.10
N ALA A 195 -12.13 11.25 4.40
CA ALA A 195 -12.61 10.81 5.71
C ALA A 195 -11.61 11.05 6.85
N ALA A 196 -10.31 11.09 6.53
CA ALA A 196 -9.23 11.42 7.45
C ALA A 196 -9.07 12.93 7.71
N GLY A 197 -9.78 13.79 6.99
CA GLY A 197 -9.70 15.25 7.13
C GLY A 197 -8.69 15.94 6.21
N LEU A 198 -8.16 15.25 5.20
CA LEU A 198 -7.20 15.82 4.23
C LEU A 198 -7.88 16.64 3.11
N GLY A 199 -9.16 17.01 3.31
CA GLY A 199 -9.90 17.91 2.46
C GLY A 199 -9.99 17.46 1.01
N ASP A 200 -9.66 18.37 0.09
CA ASP A 200 -9.80 18.21 -1.36
C ASP A 200 -8.60 17.49 -2.02
N ARG A 201 -8.09 16.44 -1.36
CA ARG A 201 -6.95 15.66 -1.85
C ARG A 201 -7.16 15.18 -3.29
N ARG A 202 -8.40 14.83 -3.64
CA ARG A 202 -8.80 14.42 -4.99
C ARG A 202 -8.45 15.47 -6.05
N ARG A 203 -8.72 16.76 -5.81
CA ARG A 203 -8.40 17.81 -6.79
C ARG A 203 -6.92 18.20 -6.79
N ARG A 204 -6.22 18.09 -5.66
CA ARG A 204 -4.77 18.39 -5.59
C ARG A 204 -3.89 17.30 -6.19
N SER A 205 -4.36 16.05 -6.18
CA SER A 205 -3.54 14.92 -6.59
C SER A 205 -3.17 14.95 -8.06
N ARG A 206 -1.89 14.64 -8.33
CA ARG A 206 -1.32 14.53 -9.68
C ARG A 206 -1.35 13.11 -10.23
N LEU A 207 -1.95 12.17 -9.50
CA LEU A 207 -2.08 10.79 -9.96
C LEU A 207 -3.02 10.71 -11.18
N PRO A 208 -2.68 9.90 -12.20
CA PRO A 208 -3.44 9.81 -13.43
C PRO A 208 -4.84 9.27 -13.17
N ARG A 209 -5.84 9.90 -13.80
CA ARG A 209 -7.21 9.42 -13.86
C ARG A 209 -7.32 8.48 -15.05
N LEU A 210 -7.41 7.19 -14.79
CA LEU A 210 -7.60 6.18 -15.82
C LEU A 210 -9.10 5.93 -15.96
N ASP A 211 -9.58 5.86 -17.19
CA ASP A 211 -10.93 5.36 -17.46
C ASP A 211 -10.97 3.87 -17.11
N ALA A 212 -11.96 3.49 -16.30
CA ALA A 212 -12.14 2.16 -15.74
C ALA A 212 -12.67 1.14 -16.75
#